data_AF-K9SIC7-F1
#
_entry.id   AF-K9SIC7-F1
#
_cell.length_a   1.000
_cell.length_b   1.000
_cell.length_c   1.000
_cell.angle_alpha   90.00
_cell.angle_beta   90.00
_cell.angle_gamma   90.00
#
_symmetry.space_group_name_H-M   'P 1'
#
loop_
_entity.id
_entity.type
_entity.pdbx_description
1 polymer ?
#
loop_
_entity_poly.entity_id
_entity_poly.type
_entity_poly.pdbx_seq_one_letter_code
_entity_poly.pdbx_strand_id
1 'polypeptide(L)'
;MAEYPLPKFHFQVEWGGSRLGFTEVSGLDIETEVIEYREGNMPEYHSLKMPGRQKFGNITMKRGTFKGDGDFVKWWNTVALNTIERRDLTVSLLNEAHEPVVAWKIKAAWPIKVQSTDLKGDGNEAAIETIEIAHEGLNVEYI
;
A
#
# COMPACT_ATOMS: atom_id res chain seq x y z
N MET A 1 16.01 23.06 1.28
CA MET A 1 16.04 21.85 0.44
C MET A 1 16.85 20.83 1.21
N ALA A 2 16.28 19.69 1.60
CA ALA A 2 16.97 18.74 2.47
C ALA A 2 18.18 18.11 1.73
N GLU A 3 19.38 18.27 2.28
CA GLU A 3 20.65 17.73 1.75
C GLU A 3 20.79 16.20 1.96
N TYR A 4 19.86 15.57 2.69
CA TYR A 4 19.92 14.17 3.05
C TYR A 4 18.61 13.45 2.72
N PRO A 5 18.66 12.15 2.34
CA PRO A 5 17.47 11.34 2.11
C PRO A 5 16.63 11.24 3.39
N LEU A 6 15.31 11.37 3.24
CA LEU A 6 14.38 11.31 4.37
C LEU A 6 14.37 9.92 5.01
N PRO A 7 14.30 9.83 6.34
CA PRO A 7 14.20 8.56 7.03
C PRO A 7 12.86 7.87 6.75
N LYS A 8 12.92 6.61 6.30
CA LYS A 8 11.72 5.79 5.99
C LYS A 8 10.87 5.38 7.20
N PHE A 9 11.35 5.59 8.42
CA PHE A 9 10.66 5.11 9.64
C PHE A 9 9.58 6.07 10.13
N HIS A 10 9.56 7.32 9.63
CA HIS A 10 8.59 8.32 10.08
C HIS A 10 7.50 8.51 9.02
N PHE A 11 6.42 7.75 9.17
CA PHE A 11 5.28 7.80 8.26
C PHE A 11 3.97 7.71 9.02
N GLN A 12 2.91 8.15 8.36
CA GLN A 12 1.56 8.14 8.87
C GLN A 12 0.64 7.56 7.81
N VAL A 13 -0.32 6.74 8.22
CA VAL A 13 -1.38 6.26 7.34
C VAL A 13 -2.69 6.86 7.78
N GLU A 14 -3.38 7.47 6.84
CA GLU A 14 -4.74 7.93 7.00
C GLU A 14 -5.68 6.98 6.27
N TRP A 15 -6.66 6.47 7.01
CA TRP A 15 -7.67 5.57 6.48
C TRP A 15 -9.06 6.02 6.94
N GLY A 16 -9.91 6.45 6.00
CA GLY A 16 -11.31 6.76 6.29
C GLY A 16 -11.47 7.90 7.30
N GLY A 17 -10.55 8.88 7.29
CA GLY A 17 -10.52 10.00 8.23
C GLY A 17 -9.94 9.66 9.61
N SER A 18 -9.54 8.41 9.85
CA SER A 18 -8.82 8.01 11.06
C SER A 18 -7.33 7.90 10.76
N ARG A 19 -6.54 8.61 11.57
CA ARG A 19 -5.09 8.59 11.53
C ARG A 19 -4.58 7.44 12.38
N LEU A 20 -4.06 6.41 11.73
CA LEU A 20 -3.61 5.18 12.37
C LEU A 20 -2.08 5.06 12.26
N GLY A 21 -1.45 4.69 13.36
CA GLY A 21 -0.04 4.30 13.37
C GLY A 21 0.09 2.88 12.85
N PHE A 22 0.97 2.67 11.87
CA PHE A 22 1.33 1.35 11.36
C PHE A 22 2.80 1.10 11.63
N THR A 23 3.15 -0.17 11.85
CA THR A 23 4.53 -0.62 12.07
C THR A 23 5.28 -0.76 10.75
N GLU A 24 4.59 -1.21 9.69
CA GLU A 24 5.18 -1.43 8.37
C GLU A 24 4.12 -1.24 7.28
N VAL A 25 4.52 -0.62 6.17
CA VAL A 25 3.74 -0.54 4.93
C VAL A 25 4.66 -0.94 3.77
N SER A 26 4.22 -1.90 2.97
CA SER A 26 4.96 -2.46 1.84
C SER A 26 4.04 -2.70 0.64
N GLY A 27 4.61 -2.85 -0.55
CA GLY A 27 3.83 -3.10 -1.79
C GLY A 27 3.28 -1.83 -2.44
N LEU A 28 3.91 -0.68 -2.19
CA LEU A 28 3.62 0.60 -2.88
C LEU A 28 4.34 0.65 -4.23
N ASP A 29 4.14 -0.38 -5.06
CA ASP A 29 4.74 -0.50 -6.39
C ASP A 29 3.72 -0.21 -7.50
N ILE A 30 4.21 0.47 -8.55
CA ILE A 30 3.48 0.69 -9.79
C ILE A 30 4.32 0.06 -10.89
N GLU A 31 3.79 -0.97 -11.53
CA GLU A 31 4.42 -1.61 -12.68
C GLU A 31 3.66 -1.26 -13.95
N THR A 32 4.37 -1.05 -15.07
CA THR A 32 3.75 -0.92 -16.39
C THR A 32 4.23 -2.07 -17.27
N GLU A 33 3.31 -2.89 -17.76
CA GLU A 33 3.67 -3.97 -18.66
C GLU A 33 4.27 -3.41 -19.96
N VAL A 34 5.33 -4.04 -20.47
CA VAL A 34 5.95 -3.63 -21.73
C VAL A 34 5.45 -4.55 -22.84
N ILE A 35 4.79 -3.98 -23.84
CA ILE A 35 4.37 -4.69 -25.04
C ILE A 35 5.51 -4.59 -26.05
N GLU A 36 6.07 -5.75 -26.41
CA GLU A 36 7.10 -5.83 -27.44
C GLU A 36 6.44 -6.11 -28.79
N TYR A 37 6.59 -5.17 -29.73
CA TYR A 37 6.06 -5.28 -31.07
C TYR A 37 7.22 -5.30 -32.08
N ARG A 38 7.17 -6.24 -33.04
CA ARG A 38 8.14 -6.34 -34.12
C ARG A 38 7.43 -6.47 -35.44
N GLU A 39 7.66 -5.50 -36.32
CA GLU A 39 7.17 -5.52 -37.69
C GLU A 39 8.10 -6.37 -38.56
N GLY A 40 7.55 -7.18 -39.46
CA GLY A 40 8.33 -8.12 -40.27
C GLY A 40 9.26 -7.47 -41.29
N ASN A 41 9.05 -6.20 -41.65
CA ASN A 41 9.89 -5.44 -42.59
C ASN A 41 10.82 -4.42 -41.90
N MET A 42 10.92 -4.45 -40.56
CA MET A 42 11.69 -3.46 -39.83
C MET A 42 13.20 -3.66 -40.09
N PRO A 43 13.93 -2.62 -40.54
CA PRO A 43 15.35 -2.74 -40.89
C PRO A 43 16.26 -2.94 -39.67
N GLU A 44 15.76 -2.64 -38.48
CA GLU A 44 16.47 -2.80 -37.21
C GLU A 44 16.12 -4.13 -36.53
N TYR A 45 17.13 -4.83 -36.03
CA TYR A 45 17.01 -6.16 -35.40
C TYR A 45 16.54 -6.12 -33.93
N HIS A 46 15.84 -5.07 -33.50
CA HIS A 46 15.32 -4.96 -32.13
C HIS A 46 13.80 -4.72 -32.12
N SER A 47 13.12 -5.22 -31.08
CA SER A 47 11.68 -5.05 -30.90
C SER A 47 11.37 -3.64 -30.39
N LEU A 48 10.29 -3.02 -30.91
CA LEU A 48 9.73 -1.80 -30.36
C LEU A 48 9.08 -2.09 -29.01
N LYS A 49 9.37 -1.25 -28.02
CA LYS A 49 8.78 -1.36 -26.68
C LYS A 49 7.70 -0.30 -26.53
N MET A 50 6.46 -0.73 -26.36
CA MET A 50 5.30 0.14 -26.11
C MET A 50 4.82 -0.03 -24.66
N PRO A 51 4.43 1.06 -23.97
CA PRO A 51 3.83 0.95 -22.65
C PRO A 51 2.44 0.29 -22.75
N GLY A 52 2.26 -0.77 -21.99
CA GLY A 52 1.02 -1.54 -21.86
C GLY A 52 0.17 -1.08 -20.67
N ARG A 53 -0.53 -2.03 -20.03
CA ARG A 53 -1.41 -1.74 -18.89
C ARG A 53 -0.60 -1.53 -17.61
N GLN A 54 -1.08 -0.63 -16.76
CA GLN A 54 -0.52 -0.46 -15.42
C GLN A 54 -1.03 -1.58 -14.52
N LYS A 55 -0.09 -2.23 -13.84
CA LYS A 55 -0.35 -3.19 -12.77
C LYS A 55 -0.04 -2.51 -11.44
N PHE A 56 -0.97 -2.67 -10.52
CA PHE A 56 -0.83 -2.20 -9.15
C PHE A 56 -0.61 -3.41 -8.26
N GLY A 57 0.49 -3.39 -7.50
CA GLY A 57 0.77 -4.40 -6.50
C GLY A 57 -0.25 -4.39 -5.37
N ASN A 58 -0.29 -5.47 -4.60
CA ASN A 58 -1.07 -5.49 -3.36
C ASN A 58 -0.26 -4.79 -2.27
N ILE A 59 -0.92 -3.93 -1.48
CA ILE A 59 -0.28 -3.26 -0.36
C ILE A 59 -0.48 -4.09 0.89
N THR A 60 0.61 -4.38 1.60
CA THR A 60 0.57 -5.04 2.90
C THR A 60 0.87 -4.01 3.98
N MET A 61 0.04 -3.96 5.01
CA MET A 61 0.19 -3.07 6.15
C MET A 61 0.18 -3.88 7.44
N LYS A 62 1.07 -3.54 8.37
CA LYS A 62 1.20 -4.20 9.67
C LYS A 62 0.97 -3.20 10.79
N ARG A 63 0.23 -3.61 11.81
CA ARG A 63 -0.10 -2.77 12.97
C ARG A 63 -0.13 -3.59 14.25
N GLY A 64 0.21 -2.98 15.38
CA GLY A 64 0.01 -3.60 16.69
C GLY A 64 -1.47 -3.82 16.99
N THR A 65 -1.80 -4.94 17.65
CA THR A 65 -3.15 -5.23 18.12
C THR A 65 -3.46 -4.43 19.38
N PHE A 66 -4.54 -3.66 19.35
CA PHE A 66 -5.02 -2.90 20.51
C PHE A 66 -6.36 -3.44 21.01
N LYS A 67 -6.57 -3.36 22.33
CA LYS A 67 -7.82 -3.81 22.96
C LYS A 67 -9.01 -2.98 22.45
N GLY A 68 -9.91 -3.62 21.71
CA GLY A 68 -11.12 -2.99 21.14
C GLY A 68 -10.96 -2.45 19.71
N ASP A 69 -9.76 -2.54 19.13
CA ASP A 69 -9.46 -2.05 17.78
C ASP A 69 -9.57 -3.16 16.73
N GLY A 70 -10.81 -3.59 16.47
CA GLY A 70 -11.12 -4.62 15.47
C GLY A 70 -11.38 -4.07 14.07
N ASP A 71 -10.82 -2.91 13.71
CA ASP A 71 -11.21 -2.20 12.48
C ASP A 71 -10.89 -3.01 11.20
N PHE A 72 -9.76 -3.74 11.18
CA PHE A 72 -9.41 -4.63 10.07
C PHE A 72 -10.45 -5.75 9.87
N VAL A 73 -10.89 -6.36 10.97
CA VAL A 73 -11.89 -7.43 10.93
C VAL A 73 -13.27 -6.89 10.59
N LYS A 74 -13.62 -5.69 11.08
CA LYS A 74 -14.87 -5.00 10.69
C LYS A 74 -14.88 -4.68 9.21
N TRP A 75 -13.78 -4.13 8.68
CA TRP A 75 -13.66 -3.84 7.25
C TRP A 75 -13.69 -5.11 6.40
N TRP A 76 -13.01 -6.17 6.84
CA TRP A 76 -13.11 -7.48 6.20
C TRP A 76 -14.55 -8.01 6.16
N ASN A 77 -15.30 -7.89 7.27
CA ASN A 77 -16.69 -8.34 7.32
C ASN A 77 -17.64 -7.55 6.41
N THR A 78 -17.24 -6.39 5.88
CA THR A 78 -18.02 -5.67 4.86
C THR A 78 -17.90 -6.31 3.47
N VAL A 79 -16.90 -7.17 3.25
CA VAL A 79 -16.69 -7.88 1.99
C VAL A 79 -17.68 -9.05 1.91
N ALA A 80 -18.81 -8.83 1.24
CA ALA A 80 -19.86 -9.82 1.07
C ALA A 80 -20.16 -10.06 -0.42
N LEU A 81 -19.64 -11.17 -0.96
CA LEU A 81 -19.80 -11.67 -2.35
C LEU A 81 -19.42 -10.64 -3.44
N ASN A 82 -20.28 -9.63 -3.65
CA ASN A 82 -20.14 -8.56 -4.65
C ASN A 82 -20.21 -7.14 -4.05
N THR A 83 -20.49 -7.02 -2.75
CA THR A 83 -20.49 -5.72 -2.05
C THR A 83 -19.17 -5.61 -1.32
N ILE A 84 -18.35 -4.67 -1.77
CA ILE A 84 -17.03 -4.41 -1.19
C ILE A 84 -17.00 -2.95 -0.80
N GLU A 85 -16.74 -2.68 0.48
CA GLU A 85 -16.55 -1.32 0.94
C GLU A 85 -15.14 -0.85 0.54
N ARG A 86 -15.08 -0.10 -0.55
CA ARG A 86 -13.85 0.50 -1.05
C ARG A 86 -13.58 1.77 -0.28
N ARG A 87 -12.34 1.95 0.17
CA ARG A 87 -11.91 3.12 0.92
C ARG A 87 -10.65 3.71 0.29
N ASP A 88 -10.56 5.04 0.30
CA ASP A 88 -9.34 5.73 -0.09
C ASP A 88 -8.40 5.80 1.11
N LEU A 89 -7.11 5.58 0.85
CA LEU A 89 -6.05 5.64 1.86
C LEU A 89 -4.98 6.63 1.42
N THR A 90 -4.36 7.28 2.39
CA THR A 90 -3.19 8.12 2.12
C THR A 90 -2.06 7.71 3.06
N VAL A 91 -0.94 7.31 2.51
CA VAL A 91 0.30 7.08 3.26
C VAL A 91 1.15 8.33 3.09
N SER A 92 1.56 8.97 4.18
CA SER A 92 2.40 10.16 4.13
C SER A 92 3.73 9.90 4.82
N LEU A 93 4.82 10.17 4.14
CA LEU A 93 6.15 10.26 4.74
C LEU A 93 6.32 11.62 5.40
N LEU A 94 6.70 11.63 6.66
CA LEU A 94 6.80 12.83 7.47
C LEU A 94 8.27 13.25 7.64
N ASN A 95 8.54 14.55 7.66
CA ASN A 95 9.84 15.10 8.04
C ASN A 95 10.03 15.11 9.57
N GLU A 96 11.16 15.64 10.05
CA GLU A 96 11.46 15.82 11.48
C GLU A 96 10.47 16.75 12.20
N ALA A 97 9.83 17.65 11.47
CA ALA A 97 8.79 18.56 11.97
C ALA A 97 7.37 17.96 11.93
N HIS A 98 7.23 16.66 11.60
CA HIS A 98 5.94 15.98 11.43
C HIS A 98 5.08 16.50 10.26
N GLU A 99 5.69 17.17 9.29
CA GLU A 99 5.02 17.64 8.09
C GLU A 99 5.15 16.61 6.96
N PRO A 100 4.09 16.37 6.18
CA PRO A 100 4.13 15.45 5.06
C PRO A 100 4.99 16.00 3.92
N VAL A 101 5.98 15.22 3.48
CA VAL A 101 6.85 15.56 2.33
C VAL A 101 6.53 14.72 1.10
N VAL A 102 6.10 13.48 1.31
CA VAL A 102 5.67 12.58 0.22
C VAL A 102 4.37 11.94 0.63
N ALA A 103 3.36 12.00 -0.23
CA ALA A 103 2.07 11.37 -0.02
C ALA A 103 1.77 10.36 -1.14
N TRP A 104 1.54 9.11 -0.74
CA TRP A 104 1.01 8.05 -1.59
C TRP A 104 -0.50 7.98 -1.39
N LYS A 105 -1.26 8.48 -2.37
CA LYS A 105 -2.72 8.38 -2.41
C LYS A 105 -3.13 7.10 -3.10
N ILE A 106 -3.82 6.24 -2.36
CA ILE A 106 -4.30 4.94 -2.80
C ILE A 106 -5.81 5.04 -2.97
N LYS A 107 -6.28 4.72 -4.19
CA LYS A 107 -7.69 4.86 -4.56
C LYS A 107 -8.42 3.54 -4.50
N ALA A 108 -9.63 3.57 -3.93
CA ALA A 108 -10.59 2.47 -3.96
C ALA A 108 -10.02 1.12 -3.47
N ALA A 109 -9.29 1.16 -2.36
CA ALA A 109 -8.68 -0.03 -1.77
C ALA A 109 -9.71 -0.88 -1.04
N TRP A 110 -9.45 -2.19 -1.00
CA TRP A 110 -10.27 -3.16 -0.30
C TRP A 110 -9.41 -4.32 0.23
N PRO A 111 -9.79 -4.98 1.32
CA PRO A 111 -8.95 -5.99 1.95
C PRO A 111 -9.08 -7.33 1.22
N ILE A 112 -7.94 -7.95 0.94
CA ILE A 112 -7.84 -9.27 0.31
C ILE A 112 -7.41 -10.36 1.29
N LYS A 113 -6.73 -9.98 2.37
CA LYS A 113 -6.30 -10.90 3.41
C LYS A 113 -6.13 -10.17 4.74
N VAL A 114 -6.63 -10.76 5.82
CA VAL A 114 -6.32 -10.31 7.19
C VAL A 114 -5.67 -11.48 7.92
N GLN A 115 -4.52 -11.24 8.53
CA GLN A 115 -3.78 -12.20 9.34
C GLN A 115 -3.65 -11.67 10.76
N SER A 116 -4.16 -12.44 11.71
CA SER A 116 -3.97 -12.19 13.14
C SER A 116 -2.55 -12.58 13.56
N THR A 117 -2.12 -12.04 14.70
CA THR A 117 -0.81 -12.38 15.28
C THR A 117 -0.72 -13.86 15.69
N ASP A 118 0.48 -14.44 15.59
CA ASP A 118 0.76 -15.76 16.13
C ASP A 118 0.84 -15.71 17.67
N LEU A 119 -0.04 -16.47 18.34
CA LEU A 119 -0.08 -16.53 19.80
C LEU A 119 0.86 -17.64 20.31
N LYS A 120 2.04 -17.24 20.80
CA LYS A 120 3.00 -18.14 21.46
C LYS A 120 3.08 -17.82 22.95
N GLY A 121 2.82 -18.82 23.80
CA GLY A 121 2.86 -18.66 25.26
C GLY A 121 4.26 -18.36 25.85
N ASP A 122 5.32 -18.56 25.06
CA ASP A 122 6.71 -18.30 25.44
C ASP A 122 7.28 -17.03 24.78
N GLY A 123 6.50 -16.37 23.90
CA GLY A 123 6.93 -15.20 23.13
C GLY A 123 6.77 -13.91 23.91
N ASN A 124 7.82 -13.08 23.96
CA ASN A 124 7.79 -11.72 24.54
C ASN A 124 7.79 -10.66 23.43
N GLU A 125 6.84 -10.77 22.51
CA GLU A 125 6.70 -9.89 21.34
C GLU A 125 5.32 -9.23 21.34
N ALA A 126 5.23 -8.03 20.77
CA ALA A 126 3.94 -7.36 20.62
C ALA A 126 3.08 -8.10 19.61
N ALA A 127 1.78 -8.22 19.90
CA ALA A 127 0.81 -8.74 18.95
C ALA A 127 0.75 -7.82 17.70
N ILE A 128 1.06 -8.36 16.53
CA ILE A 128 1.00 -7.64 15.25
C ILE A 128 -0.05 -8.28 14.34
N GLU A 129 -1.01 -7.48 13.91
CA GLU A 129 -1.96 -7.81 12.85
C GLU A 129 -1.43 -7.33 11.50
N THR A 130 -1.60 -8.16 10.48
CA THR A 130 -1.23 -7.84 9.11
C THR A 130 -2.48 -7.83 8.24
N ILE A 131 -2.62 -6.81 7.40
CA ILE A 131 -3.67 -6.71 6.41
C ILE A 131 -3.07 -6.51 5.03
N GLU A 132 -3.58 -7.23 4.05
CA GLU A 132 -3.24 -7.07 2.65
C GLU A 132 -4.45 -6.50 1.93
N ILE A 133 -4.22 -5.47 1.13
CA ILE A 133 -5.24 -4.73 0.39
C ILE A 133 -4.90 -4.71 -1.10
N ALA A 134 -5.93 -4.79 -1.92
CA ALA A 134 -5.83 -4.50 -3.35
C ALA A 134 -6.39 -3.10 -3.61
N HIS A 135 -5.82 -2.39 -4.58
CA HIS A 135 -6.24 -1.04 -4.94
C HIS A 135 -6.30 -0.85 -6.45
N GLU A 136 -7.05 0.16 -6.89
CA GLU A 136 -7.27 0.45 -8.32
C GLU A 136 -6.45 1.64 -8.83
N GLY A 137 -5.74 2.33 -7.93
CA GLY A 137 -4.82 3.39 -8.32
C GLY A 137 -3.90 3.80 -7.19
N LEU A 138 -2.67 4.12 -7.54
CA LEU A 138 -1.67 4.69 -6.64
C LEU A 138 -1.12 5.95 -7.30
N ASN A 139 -1.22 7.07 -6.61
CA ASN A 139 -0.66 8.35 -7.03
C ASN A 139 0.37 8.82 -6.00
N VAL A 140 1.53 9.26 -6.47
CA VAL A 140 2.61 9.76 -5.63
C VAL A 140 2.69 11.27 -5.81
N GLU A 141 2.43 12.00 -4.73
CA GLU A 141 2.58 13.44 -4.68
C GLU A 141 3.79 13.80 -3.81
N TYR A 142 4.65 14.65 -4.34
CA TYR A 142 5.74 15.27 -3.62
C TYR A 142 5.28 16.66 -3.17
N ILE A 143 5.33 16.92 -1.87
CA ILE A 143 4.87 18.15 -1.22
C ILE A 143 6.07 19.04 -0.89
#